data_AF-A0A4Y3V8E7-F1
#
_entry.id   AF-A0A4Y3V8E7-F1
#
_cell.length_a   1.000
_cell.length_b   1.000
_cell.length_c   1.000
_cell.angle_alpha   90.00
_cell.angle_beta   90.00
_cell.angle_gamma   90.00
#
_symmetry.space_group_name_H-M   'P 1'
#
loop_
_entity.id
_entity.type
_entity.pdbx_description
1 polymer ?
#
loop_
_entity_poly.entity_id
_entity_poly.type
_entity_poly.pdbx_seq_one_letter_code
_entity_poly.pdbx_strand_id
1 'polypeptide(L)'
;MDDSATPDLVPFTIDLTREEARRRAEVVAALGPHWDPVAALRSEEAAHALLYSDLSEEQERTYAMLVAAGVLPERDAGDAAAH
;
A
#
# COMPACT_ATOMS: atom_id res chain seq x y z
N MET A 1 37.58 15.71 38.51
CA MET A 1 37.68 14.69 37.47
C MET A 1 36.25 14.29 37.13
N ASP A 2 35.66 14.97 36.15
CA ASP A 2 34.87 14.33 35.09
C ASP A 2 34.56 15.42 34.05
N ASP A 3 35.40 15.46 33.02
CA ASP A 3 35.28 16.36 31.87
C ASP A 3 34.86 15.48 30.70
N SER A 4 33.63 14.97 30.76
CA SER A 4 33.02 14.26 29.63
C SER A 4 32.49 15.32 28.66
N ALA A 5 33.40 15.85 27.85
CA ALA A 5 33.09 16.73 26.74
C ALA A 5 32.04 16.03 25.84
N THR A 6 30.80 16.50 25.88
CA THR A 6 29.77 16.09 24.94
C THR A 6 30.24 16.46 23.54
N PRO A 7 30.39 15.49 22.61
CA PRO A 7 30.87 15.80 21.27
C PRO A 7 29.95 16.82 20.61
N ASP A 8 30.52 17.81 19.94
CA ASP A 8 29.78 18.83 19.20
C ASP A 8 28.90 18.13 18.14
N LEU A 9 27.58 18.16 18.34
CA LEU A 9 26.62 17.51 17.46
C LEU A 9 26.30 18.44 16.28
N VAL A 10 26.46 17.92 15.06
CA VAL A 10 26.06 18.64 13.84
C VAL A 10 24.58 18.36 13.56
N PRO A 11 23.75 19.39 13.34
CA PRO A 11 22.34 19.19 13.00
C PRO A 11 22.22 18.47 11.65
N PHE A 12 21.58 17.31 11.66
CA PHE A 12 21.21 16.56 10.46
C PHE A 12 19.73 16.80 10.18
N THR A 13 19.43 17.42 9.04
CA THR A 13 18.06 17.65 8.58
C THR A 13 17.87 16.94 7.25
N ILE A 14 16.81 16.13 7.16
CA ILE A 14 16.42 15.41 5.96
C ILE A 14 14.99 15.80 5.58
N ASP A 15 14.78 16.13 4.30
CA ASP A 15 13.45 16.34 3.76
C ASP A 15 12.90 14.99 3.29
N LEU A 16 12.06 14.38 4.13
CA LEU A 16 11.44 13.09 3.82
C LEU A 16 10.49 13.16 2.60
N THR A 17 9.92 14.32 2.30
CA THR A 17 9.04 14.47 1.14
C THR A 17 9.86 14.34 -0.14
N ARG A 18 11.02 15.00 -0.17
CA ARG A 18 11.96 14.92 -1.30
C ARG A 18 12.53 13.51 -1.45
N GLU A 19 12.95 12.89 -0.35
CA GLU A 19 13.52 11.54 -0.39
C GLU A 19 12.48 10.49 -0.80
N GLU A 20 11.22 10.65 -0.38
CA GLU A 20 10.14 9.77 -0.82
C GLU A 20 9.83 9.94 -2.31
N ALA A 21 9.82 11.17 -2.82
CA ALA A 21 9.66 11.43 -4.25
C ALA A 21 10.78 10.76 -5.06
N ARG A 22 12.04 10.84 -4.58
CA ARG A 22 13.18 10.16 -5.18
C ARG A 22 13.01 8.65 -5.15
N ARG A 23 12.67 8.06 -4.00
CA ARG A 23 12.45 6.62 -3.86
C ARG A 23 11.39 6.12 -4.85
N ARG A 24 10.26 6.83 -4.96
CA ARG A 24 9.19 6.47 -5.91
C ARG A 24 9.65 6.54 -7.36
N ALA A 25 10.41 7.57 -7.73
CA ALA A 25 10.95 7.69 -9.08
C ALA A 25 11.89 6.52 -9.43
N GLU A 26 12.79 6.14 -8.52
CA GLU A 26 13.70 5.00 -8.71
C GLU A 26 12.93 3.67 -8.80
N VAL A 27 11.86 3.50 -8.01
CA VAL A 27 10.98 2.33 -8.09
C VAL A 27 10.31 2.23 -9.47
N VAL A 28 9.73 3.32 -9.96
CA VAL A 28 9.10 3.35 -11.29
C VAL A 28 10.13 3.10 -12.39
N ALA A 29 11.33 3.66 -12.27
CA ALA A 29 12.41 3.39 -13.20
C ALA A 29 12.83 1.92 -13.22
N ALA A 30 12.91 1.26 -12.05
CA ALA A 30 13.25 -0.15 -11.93
C ALA A 30 12.18 -1.10 -12.50
N LEU A 31 10.90 -0.72 -12.47
CA LEU A 31 9.81 -1.47 -13.12
C LEU A 31 9.90 -1.43 -14.66
N GLY A 32 10.56 -0.40 -15.19
CA GLY A 32 10.90 -0.29 -16.61
C GLY A 32 9.77 0.25 -17.50
N PRO A 33 10.08 0.54 -18.77
CA PRO A 33 9.18 1.26 -19.67
C PRO A 33 7.97 0.44 -20.15
N HIS A 34 7.96 -0.87 -19.89
CA HIS A 34 6.88 -1.77 -20.26
C HIS A 34 5.89 -2.05 -19.11
N TRP A 35 6.15 -1.50 -17.93
CA TRP A 35 5.24 -1.64 -16.81
C TRP A 35 3.96 -0.81 -17.05
N ASP A 36 2.82 -1.50 -17.11
CA ASP A 36 1.50 -0.89 -17.17
C ASP A 36 0.88 -0.87 -15.76
N PRO A 37 0.82 0.30 -15.09
CA PRO A 37 0.28 0.39 -13.73
C PRO A 37 -1.22 0.06 -13.67
N VAL A 38 -1.97 0.29 -14.75
CA VAL A 38 -3.41 -0.01 -14.82
C VAL A 38 -3.63 -1.51 -14.99
N ALA A 39 -2.80 -2.19 -15.78
CA ALA A 39 -2.82 -3.66 -15.84
C ALA A 39 -2.44 -4.29 -14.49
N ALA A 40 -1.42 -3.75 -13.81
CA ALA A 40 -1.02 -4.21 -12.48
C ALA A 40 -2.16 -4.06 -11.47
N LEU A 41 -2.79 -2.88 -11.39
CA LEU A 41 -3.92 -2.64 -10.50
C LEU A 41 -5.08 -3.62 -10.74
N ARG A 42 -5.48 -3.80 -12.01
CA ARG A 42 -6.54 -4.76 -12.37
C ARG A 42 -6.18 -6.20 -11.99
N SER A 43 -4.90 -6.57 -12.07
CA SER A 43 -4.45 -7.91 -11.66
C SER A 43 -4.52 -8.12 -10.16
N GLU A 44 -4.22 -7.08 -9.37
CA GLU A 44 -4.36 -7.10 -7.91
C GLU A 44 -5.83 -7.20 -7.48
N GLU A 45 -6.72 -6.44 -8.12
CA GLU A 45 -8.17 -6.52 -7.90
C GLU A 45 -8.72 -7.92 -8.20
N ALA A 46 -8.29 -8.51 -9.33
CA ALA A 46 -8.67 -9.87 -9.70
C ALA A 46 -8.14 -10.90 -8.68
N ALA A 47 -6.89 -10.76 -8.24
CA ALA A 47 -6.31 -11.62 -7.22
C ALA A 47 -7.05 -11.49 -5.88
N HIS A 48 -7.42 -10.26 -5.49
CA HIS A 48 -8.21 -10.00 -4.29
C HIS A 48 -9.61 -10.65 -4.37
N ALA A 49 -10.28 -10.57 -5.52
CA ALA A 49 -11.56 -11.23 -5.73
C ALA A 49 -11.46 -12.76 -5.59
N LEU A 50 -10.37 -13.36 -6.08
CA LEU A 50 -10.07 -14.79 -5.94
C LEU A 50 -9.77 -15.20 -4.51
N LEU A 51 -9.08 -14.37 -3.70
CA LEU A 51 -8.77 -14.69 -2.30
C LEU A 51 -10.01 -14.96 -1.46
N TYR A 52 -11.10 -14.27 -1.79
CA TYR A 52 -12.38 -14.44 -1.14
C TYR A 52 -13.36 -15.23 -2.00
N SER A 53 -12.95 -15.81 -3.14
CA SER A 53 -13.86 -16.69 -3.88
C SER A 53 -14.19 -17.92 -3.05
N ASP A 54 -15.40 -18.46 -3.24
CA ASP A 54 -15.80 -19.74 -2.67
C ASP A 54 -15.76 -19.83 -1.13
N LEU A 55 -16.01 -18.71 -0.44
CA LEU A 55 -16.18 -18.72 1.00
C LEU A 55 -17.40 -19.55 1.39
N SER A 56 -17.24 -20.36 2.44
CA SER A 56 -18.37 -20.99 3.11
C SER A 56 -19.27 -19.93 3.78
N GLU A 57 -20.49 -20.32 4.15
CA GLU A 57 -21.45 -19.42 4.81
C GLU A 57 -20.91 -18.80 6.12
N GLU A 58 -20.06 -19.51 6.85
CA GLU A 58 -19.42 -18.98 8.05
C GLU A 58 -18.32 -17.97 7.73
N GLN A 59 -17.55 -18.23 6.68
CA GLN A 59 -16.52 -17.34 6.20
C GLN A 59 -17.11 -16.07 5.58
N GLU A 60 -18.23 -16.16 4.84
CA GLU A 60 -18.96 -15.00 4.33
C GLU A 60 -19.48 -14.11 5.48
N ARG A 61 -20.01 -14.70 6.56
CA ARG A 61 -20.42 -13.93 7.75
C ARG A 61 -19.24 -13.21 8.41
N THR A 62 -18.09 -13.86 8.48
CA THR A 62 -16.86 -13.26 9.03
C THR A 62 -16.36 -12.13 8.13
N TYR A 63 -16.35 -12.35 6.82
CA TYR A 63 -15.99 -11.35 5.83
C TYR A 63 -16.87 -10.10 5.96
N ALA A 64 -18.20 -10.26 6.00
CA ALA A 64 -19.14 -9.15 6.18
C ALA A 64 -18.90 -8.37 7.50
N MET A 65 -18.60 -9.08 8.60
CA MET A 65 -18.26 -8.44 9.87
C MET A 65 -16.97 -7.61 9.76
N LEU A 66 -15.96 -8.12 9.09
CA LEU A 66 -14.68 -7.42 8.91
C LEU A 66 -14.79 -6.21 7.98
N VAL A 67 -15.63 -6.30 6.94
CA VAL A 67 -15.97 -5.15 6.08
C VAL A 67 -16.69 -4.08 6.89
N ALA A 68 -17.71 -4.45 7.67
CA ALA A 68 -18.44 -3.51 8.53
C ALA A 68 -17.55 -2.83 9.58
N ALA A 69 -16.50 -3.53 10.05
CA ALA A 69 -15.52 -3.00 10.97
C ALA A 69 -14.42 -2.14 10.29
N GLY A 70 -14.40 -2.05 8.96
CA GLY A 70 -13.37 -1.34 8.20
C GLY A 70 -12.00 -2.04 8.18
N VAL A 71 -11.96 -3.32 8.54
CA VAL A 71 -10.74 -4.13 8.54
C VAL A 71 -10.44 -4.65 7.13
N LEU A 72 -11.48 -5.04 6.40
CA LEU A 72 -11.37 -5.46 5.01
C LEU A 72 -12.05 -4.44 4.09
N PRO A 73 -11.53 -4.24 2.87
CA PRO A 73 -12.23 -3.46 1.87
C PRO A 73 -13.52 -4.19 1.47
N GLU A 74 -14.54 -3.40 1.14
CA GLU A 74 -15.74 -3.93 0.51
C GLU A 74 -15.32 -4.58 -0.82
N ARG A 75 -16.00 -5.66 -1.20
CA ARG A 75 -15.88 -6.18 -2.55
C ARG A 75 -16.40 -5.10 -3.46
N ASP A 76 -15.51 -4.38 -4.13
CA ASP A 76 -15.90 -3.49 -5.20
C ASP A 76 -16.73 -4.33 -6.19
N ALA A 77 -18.05 -4.12 -6.17
CA ALA A 77 -18.88 -4.41 -7.33
C ALA A 77 -18.34 -3.44 -8.37
N GLY A 78 -17.37 -3.92 -9.15
CA GLY A 78 -16.42 -3.11 -9.89
C GLY A 78 -17.04 -1.87 -10.51
N ASP A 79 -16.27 -0.79 -10.53
CA ASP A 79 -16.58 0.57 -10.98
C ASP A 79 -17.04 0.64 -12.46
N ALA A 80 -18.13 -0.07 -12.76
CA ALA A 80 -18.99 0.02 -13.92
C ALA A 80 -20.29 0.76 -13.53
N ALA A 81 -20.23 1.56 -12.46
CA ALA A 81 -21.25 2.51 -12.08
C ALA A 81 -20.70 3.94 -12.21
N ALA A 82 -20.78 4.45 -13.46
CA ALA A 82 -20.75 5.87 -13.82
C ALA A 82 -19.46 6.68 -13.55
N HIS A 83 -18.61 6.87 -14.56
CA HIS A 83 -18.68 8.04 -15.48
C HIS A 83 -17.60 8.01 -16.57
#